data_AF-A0A5K7YMQ1-F1
#
_entry.id   AF-A0A5K7YMQ1-F1
#
_cell.length_a   1.000
_cell.length_b   1.000
_cell.length_c   1.000
_cell.angle_alpha   90.00
_cell.angle_beta   90.00
_cell.angle_gamma   90.00
#
_symmetry.space_group_name_H-M   'P 1'
#
loop_
_entity.id
_entity.type
_entity.pdbx_description
1 polymer ?
#
loop_
_entity_poly.entity_id
_entity_poly.type
_entity_poly.pdbx_seq_one_letter_code
_entity_poly.pdbx_strand_id
1 'polypeptide(L)'
;MKYIIYLLGFLWIAAGAIAILYTGDYKAYLKALMVRLDRKFLALIPAIFGLLLLVAAPSTGHSWFIGVIGVLGIVKGALIYFNPGGILELSKDWLEELSDQGYRLIGIIALVLGTVVISWIQ
;
A
#
# COMPACT_ATOMS: atom_id res chain seq x y z
N MET A 1 -5.50 -12.24 -15.60
CA MET A 1 -5.67 -11.38 -14.40
C MET A 1 -4.87 -11.87 -13.20
N LYS A 2 -4.68 -13.18 -13.02
CA LYS A 2 -3.81 -13.78 -11.99
C LYS A 2 -2.42 -13.13 -11.88
N TYR A 3 -1.81 -12.78 -13.02
CA TYR A 3 -0.52 -12.07 -13.07
C TYR A 3 -0.52 -10.72 -12.34
N ILE A 4 -1.64 -10.00 -12.33
CA ILE A 4 -1.76 -8.74 -11.57
C ILE A 4 -1.69 -9.04 -10.08
N ILE A 5 -2.40 -10.06 -9.59
CA ILE A 5 -2.33 -10.47 -8.18
C ILE A 5 -0.92 -10.95 -7.80
N TYR A 6 -0.26 -11.73 -8.67
CA TYR A 6 1.14 -12.12 -8.44
C TYR A 6 2.06 -10.92 -8.35
N LEU A 7 1.95 -9.97 -9.29
CA LEU A 7 2.78 -8.77 -9.30
C LEU A 7 2.55 -7.91 -8.05
N LEU A 8 1.30 -7.62 -7.71
CA LEU A 8 0.95 -6.78 -6.58
C LEU A 8 1.28 -7.45 -5.25
N GLY A 9 1.00 -8.76 -5.12
CA GLY A 9 1.36 -9.55 -3.95
C GLY A 9 2.87 -9.60 -3.74
N PHE A 10 3.64 -9.82 -4.82
CA PHE A 10 5.10 -9.82 -4.76
C PHE A 10 5.65 -8.45 -4.39
N LEU A 11 5.11 -7.36 -4.94
CA LEU A 11 5.46 -6.00 -4.55
C LEU A 11 5.18 -5.75 -3.06
N TRP A 12 4.08 -6.28 -2.53
CA TRP A 12 3.71 -6.14 -1.12
C TRP A 12 4.69 -6.90 -0.20
N ILE A 13 5.06 -8.12 -0.58
CA ILE A 13 6.09 -8.92 0.11
C ILE A 13 7.43 -8.20 0.07
N ALA A 14 7.85 -7.72 -1.11
CA ALA A 14 9.12 -7.02 -1.27
C ALA A 14 9.16 -5.74 -0.43
N ALA A 15 8.11 -4.91 -0.48
CA ALA A 15 8.01 -3.72 0.34
C ALA A 15 8.02 -4.06 1.85
N GLY A 16 7.32 -5.11 2.26
CA GLY A 16 7.31 -5.60 3.63
C GLY A 16 8.69 -6.07 4.10
N ALA A 17 9.38 -6.86 3.29
CA ALA A 17 10.73 -7.34 3.58
C ALA A 17 11.73 -6.18 3.69
N ILE A 18 11.67 -5.21 2.77
CA ILE A 18 12.53 -4.01 2.82
C ILE A 18 12.25 -3.20 4.09
N ALA A 19 10.98 -3.01 4.45
CA ALA A 19 10.62 -2.28 5.68
C ALA A 19 11.14 -2.94 6.96
N ILE A 20 11.21 -4.28 6.98
CA ILE A 20 11.73 -5.06 8.13
C ILE A 20 13.26 -5.02 8.18
N LEU A 21 13.92 -5.32 7.06
CA LEU A 21 15.37 -5.50 6.99
C LEU A 21 16.13 -4.17 6.94
N TYR A 22 15.58 -3.18 6.23
CA TYR A 22 16.20 -1.88 5.96
C TYR A 22 15.34 -0.73 6.47
N THR A 23 14.85 -0.84 7.71
CA THR A 23 13.86 0.08 8.29
C THR A 23 14.27 1.56 8.18
N GLY A 24 15.53 1.89 8.47
CA GLY A 24 16.04 3.26 8.40
C GLY A 24 15.99 3.83 6.98
N ASP A 25 16.50 3.08 6.00
CA ASP A 25 16.49 3.48 4.59
C ASP A 25 15.07 3.55 4.04
N TYR A 26 14.21 2.61 4.41
CA TYR A 26 12.81 2.58 4.01
C TYR A 26 12.03 3.78 4.55
N LYS A 27 12.25 4.15 5.83
CA LYS A 27 11.67 5.36 6.44
C LYS A 27 12.13 6.61 5.70
N ALA A 28 13.44 6.74 5.44
CA ALA A 28 13.99 7.88 4.70
C ALA A 28 13.43 7.97 3.27
N TYR A 29 13.31 6.82 2.58
CA TYR A 29 12.75 6.75 1.24
C TYR A 29 11.28 7.17 1.20
N LEU A 30 10.43 6.65 2.10
CA LEU A 30 9.02 7.05 2.18
C LEU A 30 8.87 8.55 2.48
N LYS A 31 9.68 9.08 3.40
CA LYS A 31 9.67 10.52 3.70
C LYS A 31 10.04 11.34 2.46
N ALA A 32 11.11 10.95 1.76
CA ALA A 32 11.52 11.61 0.52
C ALA A 32 10.43 11.53 -0.55
N LEU A 33 9.77 10.39 -0.71
CA LEU A 33 8.68 10.20 -1.66
C LEU A 33 7.49 11.14 -1.36
N MET A 34 7.11 11.26 -0.08
CA MET A 34 6.00 12.11 0.37
C MET A 34 6.27 13.62 0.26
N VAL A 35 7.53 14.02 0.26
CA VAL A 35 7.95 15.43 0.09
C VAL A 35 8.18 15.78 -1.38
N ARG A 36 8.78 14.88 -2.16
CA ARG A 36 9.18 15.14 -3.55
C ARG A 36 8.04 15.03 -4.55
N LEU A 37 7.07 14.15 -4.30
CA LEU A 37 5.94 13.96 -5.23
C LEU A 37 4.83 14.97 -4.93
N ASP A 38 4.31 15.59 -5.99
CA ASP A 38 3.08 16.35 -5.89
C ASP A 38 1.94 15.46 -5.40
N ARG A 39 1.03 16.07 -4.64
CA ARG A 39 -0.17 15.42 -4.10
C ARG A 39 -0.94 14.61 -5.13
N LYS A 40 -1.04 15.11 -6.37
CA LYS A 40 -1.75 14.43 -7.47
C LYS A 40 -1.12 13.09 -7.83
N PHE A 41 0.21 13.04 -7.93
CA PHE A 41 0.93 11.79 -8.22
C PHE A 41 0.90 10.84 -7.02
N LEU A 42 1.03 11.38 -5.81
CA LEU A 42 0.93 10.58 -4.59
C LEU A 42 -0.45 9.93 -4.42
N ALA A 43 -1.53 10.62 -4.80
CA ALA A 43 -2.89 10.10 -4.82
C ALA A 43 -3.11 9.02 -5.90
N LEU A 44 -2.41 9.16 -7.04
CA LEU A 44 -2.54 8.26 -8.17
C LEU A 44 -2.05 6.85 -7.82
N ILE A 45 -0.98 6.73 -7.03
CA ILE A 45 -0.36 5.45 -6.65
C ILE A 45 -1.39 4.51 -5.98
N PRO A 46 -2.02 4.85 -4.83
CA PRO A 46 -2.99 3.98 -4.20
C PRO A 46 -4.27 3.81 -5.02
N ALA A 47 -4.67 4.81 -5.83
CA ALA A 47 -5.84 4.71 -6.70
C ALA A 47 -5.64 3.67 -7.81
N ILE A 48 -4.50 3.72 -8.52
CA ILE A 48 -4.14 2.73 -9.55
C ILE A 48 -3.98 1.36 -8.92
N PHE A 49 -3.28 1.26 -7.79
CA PHE A 49 -3.11 -0.02 -7.10
C PHE A 49 -4.46 -0.62 -6.70
N GLY A 50 -5.37 0.20 -6.17
CA GLY A 50 -6.73 -0.21 -5.83
C GLY A 50 -7.56 -0.64 -7.04
N LEU A 51 -7.48 0.10 -8.15
CA LEU A 51 -8.16 -0.25 -9.40
C LEU A 51 -7.64 -1.58 -9.96
N LEU A 52 -6.33 -1.80 -9.96
CA LEU A 52 -5.73 -3.06 -10.40
C LEU A 52 -6.19 -4.24 -9.54
N LEU A 53 -6.28 -4.06 -8.21
CA LEU A 53 -6.84 -5.07 -7.31
C LEU A 53 -8.32 -5.35 -7.60
N LEU A 54 -9.14 -4.33 -7.85
CA LEU A 54 -10.56 -4.52 -8.20
C LEU A 54 -10.73 -5.33 -9.49
N VAL A 55 -9.98 -4.98 -10.54
CA VAL A 55 -10.04 -5.70 -11.81
C VAL A 55 -9.58 -7.14 -11.62
N ALA A 56 -8.57 -7.37 -10.79
CA ALA A 56 -8.00 -8.70 -10.57
C ALA A 56 -8.76 -9.54 -9.53
N ALA A 57 -9.65 -8.94 -8.72
CA ALA A 57 -10.38 -9.61 -7.65
C ALA A 57 -11.09 -10.91 -8.09
N PRO A 58 -11.80 -10.97 -9.24
CA PRO A 58 -12.48 -12.19 -9.68
C PRO A 58 -11.56 -13.39 -9.96
N SER A 59 -10.23 -13.16 -10.04
CA SER A 59 -9.25 -14.23 -10.27
C SER A 59 -8.69 -14.87 -9.00
N THR A 60 -9.33 -14.61 -7.85
CA THR A 60 -8.93 -15.15 -6.55
C THR A 60 -10.07 -15.92 -5.91
N GLY A 61 -9.76 -16.89 -5.05
CA GLY A 61 -10.79 -17.64 -4.31
C GLY A 61 -11.55 -16.81 -3.28
N HIS A 62 -11.03 -15.62 -2.94
CA HIS A 62 -11.62 -14.69 -1.97
C HIS A 62 -11.81 -13.29 -2.59
N SER A 63 -12.50 -13.24 -3.74
CA SER A 63 -12.72 -12.01 -4.51
C SER A 63 -13.28 -10.84 -3.71
N TRP A 64 -14.13 -11.11 -2.71
CA TRP A 64 -14.71 -10.06 -1.86
C TRP A 64 -13.63 -9.32 -1.05
N PHE A 65 -12.63 -10.04 -0.51
CA PHE A 65 -11.58 -9.47 0.33
C PHE A 65 -10.64 -8.60 -0.50
N ILE A 66 -10.21 -9.12 -1.66
CA ILE A 66 -9.40 -8.35 -2.62
C ILE A 66 -10.18 -7.14 -3.14
N GLY A 67 -11.49 -7.32 -3.36
CA GLY A 67 -12.41 -6.25 -3.72
C GLY A 67 -12.43 -5.13 -2.68
N VAL A 68 -12.58 -5.45 -1.40
CA VAL A 68 -12.57 -4.48 -0.29
C VAL A 68 -11.25 -3.72 -0.24
N ILE A 69 -10.10 -4.42 -0.34
CA ILE A 69 -8.79 -3.76 -0.36
C ILE A 69 -8.67 -2.83 -1.58
N GLY A 70 -9.17 -3.25 -2.74
CA GLY A 70 -9.20 -2.45 -3.96
C GLY A 70 -10.00 -1.15 -3.78
N VAL A 71 -11.22 -1.25 -3.23
CA VAL A 71 -12.04 -0.07 -2.90
C VAL A 71 -11.32 0.85 -1.92
N LEU A 72 -10.74 0.30 -0.84
CA LEU A 72 -9.98 1.09 0.14
C LEU A 72 -8.80 1.82 -0.51
N GLY A 73 -8.11 1.21 -1.47
CA GLY A 73 -7.04 1.85 -2.24
C GLY A 73 -7.53 3.06 -3.04
N ILE A 74 -8.66 2.92 -3.73
CA ILE A 74 -9.28 4.01 -4.50
C ILE A 74 -9.74 5.13 -3.57
N VAL A 75 -10.41 4.80 -2.46
CA VAL A 75 -10.85 5.78 -1.45
C VAL A 75 -9.65 6.51 -0.87
N LYS A 76 -8.57 5.80 -0.53
CA LYS A 76 -7.32 6.41 -0.04
C LYS A 76 -6.72 7.38 -1.07
N GLY A 77 -6.69 7.01 -2.35
CA GLY A 77 -6.27 7.90 -3.43
C GLY A 77 -7.13 9.16 -3.52
N ALA A 78 -8.45 9.02 -3.44
CA ALA A 78 -9.37 10.16 -3.42
C ALA A 78 -9.13 11.07 -2.20
N LEU A 79 -8.96 10.50 -1.00
CA LEU A 79 -8.67 11.25 0.22
C LEU A 79 -7.36 12.03 0.11
N ILE A 80 -6.31 11.44 -0.45
CA ILE A 80 -5.02 12.13 -0.67
C ILE A 80 -5.19 13.23 -1.73
N TYR A 81 -5.97 12.99 -2.79
CA TYR A 81 -6.16 13.96 -3.87
C TYR A 81 -6.90 15.23 -3.40
N PHE A 82 -8.05 15.04 -2.74
CA PHE A 82 -8.88 16.13 -2.24
C PHE A 82 -8.32 16.76 -0.97
N ASN A 83 -7.58 15.98 -0.18
CA ASN A 83 -7.01 16.38 1.10
C ASN A 83 -8.00 17.08 2.04
N PRO A 84 -9.19 16.50 2.31
CA PRO A 84 -10.17 17.14 3.15
C PRO A 84 -9.60 17.28 4.57
N GLY A 85 -9.60 18.50 5.12
CA GLY A 85 -9.12 18.74 6.49
C GLY A 85 -7.63 18.44 6.73
N GLY A 86 -6.80 18.37 5.69
CA GLY A 86 -5.36 18.14 5.85
C GLY A 86 -4.96 16.70 6.22
N ILE A 87 -5.76 15.70 5.82
CA ILE A 87 -5.49 14.26 6.06
C ILE A 87 -4.12 13.83 5.54
N LEU A 88 -3.64 14.41 4.44
CA LEU A 88 -2.33 14.11 3.89
C LEU A 88 -1.22 14.56 4.86
N GLU A 89 -1.30 15.77 5.38
CA GLU A 89 -0.36 16.31 6.36
C GLU A 89 -0.39 15.46 7.64
N LEU A 90 -1.58 15.15 8.16
CA LEU A 90 -1.74 14.26 9.31
C LEU A 90 -1.10 12.88 9.07
N SER A 91 -1.26 12.33 7.86
CA SER A 91 -0.66 11.04 7.49
C SER A 91 0.87 11.11 7.41
N LYS A 92 1.42 12.25 6.97
CA LYS A 92 2.88 12.49 6.94
C LYS A 92 3.44 12.58 8.35
N ASP A 93 2.80 13.36 9.21
CA ASP A 93 3.21 13.57 10.60
C ASP A 93 3.16 12.25 11.37
N TRP A 94 2.06 11.49 11.23
CA TRP A 94 1.92 10.17 11.82
C TRP A 94 3.03 9.19 11.38
N LEU A 95 3.39 9.22 10.09
CA LEU A 95 4.45 8.37 9.55
C LEU A 95 5.84 8.82 10.04
N GLU A 96 6.05 10.12 10.24
CA GLU A 96 7.31 10.67 10.74
C GLU A 96 7.54 10.31 12.22
N GLU A 97 6.51 10.45 13.04
CA GLU A 97 6.51 10.12 14.47
C GLU A 97 6.57 8.61 14.74
N LEU A 98 6.24 7.78 13.75
CA LEU A 98 6.28 6.33 13.89
C LEU A 98 7.70 5.84 14.21
N SER A 99 7.82 5.07 15.28
CA SER A 99 9.07 4.44 15.69
C SER A 99 9.54 3.37 14.69
N ASP A 100 10.83 3.04 14.70
CA ASP A 100 11.38 1.99 13.84
C ASP A 100 10.66 0.64 14.05
N GLN A 101 10.26 0.34 15.28
CA GLN A 101 9.47 -0.85 15.58
C GLN A 101 8.08 -0.81 14.91
N GLY A 102 7.46 0.37 14.83
CA GLY A 102 6.21 0.56 14.09
C GLY A 102 6.37 0.33 12.58
N TYR A 103 7.46 0.82 11.98
CA TYR A 103 7.77 0.53 10.57
C TYR A 103 7.98 -0.96 10.31
N ARG A 104 8.69 -1.66 11.22
CA ARG A 104 8.86 -3.12 11.14
C ARG A 104 7.52 -3.85 11.24
N LEU A 105 6.63 -3.41 12.12
CA LEU A 105 5.29 -3.98 12.25
C LEU A 105 4.47 -3.81 10.97
N ILE A 106 4.47 -2.62 10.37
CA ILE A 106 3.83 -2.38 9.06
C ILE A 106 4.43 -3.30 8.01
N GLY A 107 5.75 -3.49 8.02
CA GLY A 107 6.45 -4.41 7.13
C GLY A 107 6.00 -5.87 7.29
N ILE A 108 5.82 -6.34 8.53
CA ILE A 108 5.32 -7.69 8.83
C ILE A 108 3.89 -7.84 8.33
N ILE A 109 3.01 -6.88 8.60
CA ILE A 109 1.63 -6.87 8.12
C ILE A 109 1.60 -6.94 6.58
N ALA A 110 2.42 -6.11 5.92
CA ALA A 110 2.57 -6.09 4.47
C ALA A 110 3.03 -7.45 3.90
N LEU A 111 4.03 -8.07 4.53
CA LEU A 111 4.57 -9.37 4.11
C LEU A 111 3.53 -10.48 4.25
N VAL A 112 2.82 -10.52 5.39
CA VAL A 112 1.77 -11.51 5.64
C VAL A 112 0.62 -11.33 4.66
N LEU A 113 0.13 -10.11 4.48
CA LEU A 113 -0.96 -9.81 3.53
C LEU A 113 -0.57 -10.19 2.10
N GLY A 114 0.63 -9.81 1.64
CA GLY A 114 1.11 -10.17 0.31
C GLY A 114 1.17 -11.69 0.10
N THR A 115 1.62 -12.44 1.11
CA THR A 115 1.67 -13.91 1.08
C THR A 115 0.27 -14.52 1.00
N VAL A 116 -0.66 -14.03 1.82
CA VAL A 116 -2.05 -14.50 1.84
C VAL A 116 -2.72 -14.24 0.49
N VAL A 117 -2.56 -13.04 -0.07
CA VAL A 117 -3.13 -12.66 -1.37
C VAL A 117 -2.64 -13.57 -2.50
N ILE A 118 -1.34 -13.91 -2.52
CA ILE A 118 -0.78 -14.86 -3.50
C ILE A 118 -1.34 -16.27 -3.30
N SER A 119 -1.47 -16.73 -2.05
CA SER A 119 -1.97 -18.08 -1.75
C SER A 119 -3.42 -18.32 -2.19
N TRP A 120 -4.20 -17.24 -2.39
CA TRP A 120 -5.60 -17.30 -2.80
C TRP A 120 -5.81 -17.20 -4.31
N ILE A 121 -4.74 -17.16 -5.10
CA ILE A 121 -4.84 -17.23 -6.56
C ILE A 121 -5.36 -18.62 -6.94
N GLN A 122 -6.45 -18.64 -7.70
CA GLN A 122 -6.98 -19.83 -8.37
C GLN A 122 -6.43 -19.89 -9.78
#